data_AF-A0A2A5NYI4-F1
#
_entry.id   AF-A0A2A5NYI4-F1
#
_cell.length_a   1.000
_cell.length_b   1.000
_cell.length_c   1.000
_cell.angle_alpha   90.00
_cell.angle_beta   90.00
_cell.angle_gamma   90.00
#
_symmetry.space_group_name_H-M   'P 1'
#
loop_
_entity.id
_entity.type
_entity.pdbx_description
1 polymer ?
#
loop_
_entity_poly.entity_id
_entity_poly.type
_entity_poly.pdbx_seq_one_letter_code
_entity_poly.pdbx_strand_id
1 'polypeptide(L)'
;MDVAFSALPAEVALKVEAEFAREGIPVVSDASSYRMEPDVPVLVAEVNPDHLGIVKLQSRRGWRGFIVTNPNCTTTVLVMALKPLLDEFGIRRVFVSTMQAVSGAGWSG
;
A
#
# COMPACT_ATOMS: atom_id res chain seq x y z
N MET A 1 -15.31 13.18 8.29
CA MET A 1 -14.12 13.03 7.43
C MET A 1 -14.39 11.81 6.57
N ASP A 2 -14.36 11.96 5.26
CA ASP A 2 -14.84 10.89 4.36
C ASP A 2 -13.75 9.87 4.04
N VAL A 3 -12.49 10.31 3.97
CA VAL A 3 -11.28 9.49 3.78
C VAL A 3 -10.11 10.17 4.49
N ALA A 4 -9.18 9.40 5.05
CA ALA A 4 -7.91 9.86 5.58
C ALA A 4 -6.74 9.40 4.69
N PHE A 5 -5.82 10.32 4.37
CA PHE A 5 -4.55 10.00 3.71
C PHE A 5 -3.42 10.03 4.75
N SER A 6 -2.69 8.93 4.86
CA SER A 6 -1.65 8.75 5.88
C SER A 6 -0.26 8.64 5.23
N ALA A 7 0.64 9.53 5.63
CA ALA A 7 2.07 9.49 5.29
C ALA A 7 2.93 9.42 6.58
N LEU A 8 2.41 8.73 7.60
CA LEU A 8 3.04 8.61 8.91
C LEU A 8 4.28 7.69 8.86
N PRO A 9 5.23 7.86 9.79
CA PRO A 9 6.24 6.85 10.07
C PRO A 9 5.61 5.51 10.45
N ALA A 10 6.25 4.41 10.07
CA ALA A 10 5.67 3.07 10.19
C ALA A 10 5.30 2.68 11.63
N GLU A 11 6.11 3.11 12.62
CA GLU A 11 5.86 2.78 14.02
C GLU A 11 4.60 3.46 14.56
N VAL A 12 4.28 4.65 14.04
CA VAL A 12 3.12 5.45 14.46
C VAL A 12 1.87 5.02 13.72
N ALA A 13 2.00 4.77 12.41
CA ALA A 13 0.91 4.38 11.52
C ALA A 13 0.13 3.15 12.03
N LEU A 14 0.82 2.15 12.58
CA LEU A 14 0.21 0.90 13.06
C LEU A 14 -0.88 1.14 14.13
N LYS A 15 -0.73 2.17 14.97
CA LYS A 15 -1.75 2.47 15.98
C LYS A 15 -2.80 3.42 15.42
N VAL A 16 -2.35 4.53 14.83
CA VAL A 16 -3.21 5.64 14.41
C VAL A 16 -4.18 5.21 13.31
N GLU A 17 -3.71 4.47 12.30
CA GLU A 17 -4.56 4.08 11.16
C GLU A 17 -5.66 3.10 11.58
N ALA A 18 -5.35 2.18 12.50
CA ALA A 18 -6.37 1.30 13.07
C ALA A 18 -7.41 2.04 13.92
N GLU A 19 -7.03 3.12 14.61
CA GLU A 19 -8.00 3.96 15.33
C GLU A 19 -8.98 4.63 14.36
N PHE A 20 -8.49 5.22 13.26
CA PHE A 20 -9.35 5.75 12.19
C PHE A 20 -10.28 4.67 11.59
N ALA A 21 -9.75 3.50 11.26
CA ALA A 21 -10.54 2.40 10.71
C ALA A 21 -11.63 1.89 11.69
N ARG A 22 -11.35 1.83 13.00
CA ARG A 22 -12.36 1.50 14.03
C ARG A 22 -13.46 2.55 14.11
N GLU A 23 -13.12 3.82 13.93
CA GLU A 23 -14.07 4.93 13.91
C GLU A 23 -14.90 5.02 12.61
N GLY A 24 -14.70 4.11 11.66
CA GLY A 24 -15.47 4.10 10.41
C GLY A 24 -14.83 4.88 9.28
N ILE A 25 -13.60 5.38 9.47
CA ILE A 25 -12.93 6.23 8.48
C ILE A 25 -12.04 5.35 7.59
N PRO A 26 -12.25 5.35 6.26
CA PRO A 26 -11.33 4.75 5.30
C PRO A 26 -9.97 5.43 5.34
N VAL A 27 -8.89 4.65 5.34
CA VAL A 27 -7.51 5.13 5.36
C VAL A 27 -6.78 4.66 4.11
N VAL A 28 -6.13 5.59 3.41
CA VAL A 28 -5.19 5.31 2.32
C VAL A 28 -3.79 5.67 2.83
N SER A 29 -2.90 4.70 2.93
CA SER A 29 -1.62 4.83 3.63
C SER A 29 -0.40 4.60 2.75
N ASP A 30 0.58 5.48 2.84
CA ASP A 30 1.93 5.28 2.29
C ASP A 30 2.88 4.59 3.30
N ALA A 31 2.43 4.31 4.52
CA ALA A 31 3.22 3.62 5.53
C ALA A 31 3.39 2.13 5.18
N SER A 32 4.50 1.54 5.63
CA SER A 32 4.77 0.11 5.42
C SER A 32 4.00 -0.82 6.36
N SER A 33 3.41 -0.27 7.44
CA SER A 33 2.95 -0.99 8.63
C SER A 33 1.95 -2.12 8.34
N TYR A 34 1.06 -1.90 7.37
CA TYR A 34 0.01 -2.86 7.02
C TYR A 34 0.24 -3.60 5.70
N ARG A 35 1.33 -3.32 4.97
CA ARG A 35 1.53 -3.86 3.60
C ARG A 35 1.57 -5.39 3.53
N MET A 36 1.93 -6.04 4.63
CA MET A 36 2.06 -7.50 4.69
C MET A 36 0.87 -8.19 5.34
N GLU A 37 -0.13 -7.44 5.80
CA GLU A 37 -1.34 -8.02 6.39
C GLU A 37 -2.22 -8.60 5.28
N PRO A 38 -2.68 -9.86 5.39
CA PRO A 38 -3.34 -10.57 4.30
C PRO A 38 -4.71 -10.00 3.91
N ASP A 39 -5.33 -9.21 4.79
CA ASP A 39 -6.60 -8.52 4.55
C ASP A 39 -6.42 -7.03 4.25
N VAL A 40 -5.19 -6.55 4.06
CA VAL A 40 -4.91 -5.17 3.64
C VAL A 40 -4.32 -5.18 2.22
N PRO A 41 -4.98 -4.53 1.25
CA PRO A 41 -4.42 -4.47 -0.10
C PRO A 41 -3.21 -3.54 -0.15
N VAL A 42 -2.17 -3.98 -0.86
CA VAL A 42 -1.12 -3.12 -1.44
C VAL A 42 -1.53 -2.80 -2.86
N LEU A 43 -1.99 -1.58 -3.09
CA LEU A 43 -2.70 -1.20 -4.31
C LEU A 43 -1.82 -0.34 -5.24
N VAL A 44 -1.76 -0.73 -6.50
CA VAL A 44 -1.33 0.10 -7.63
C VAL A 44 -2.47 0.04 -8.64
N ALA A 45 -3.16 1.15 -8.85
CA ALA A 45 -4.44 1.18 -9.56
C ALA A 45 -4.39 0.56 -10.96
N GLU A 46 -3.28 0.75 -11.68
CA GLU A 46 -3.05 0.23 -13.03
C GLU A 46 -2.62 -1.24 -13.05
N VAL A 47 -2.18 -1.79 -11.93
CA VAL A 47 -1.58 -3.13 -11.85
C VAL A 47 -2.51 -4.14 -11.20
N ASN A 48 -3.21 -3.77 -10.14
CA ASN A 48 -4.04 -4.70 -9.38
C ASN A 48 -5.31 -4.05 -8.79
N PRO A 49 -6.15 -3.36 -9.59
CA PRO A 49 -7.33 -2.65 -9.09
C PRO A 49 -8.31 -3.58 -8.34
N ASP A 50 -8.43 -4.84 -8.79
CA ASP A 50 -9.33 -5.83 -8.20
C ASP A 50 -8.97 -6.20 -6.76
N HIS A 51 -7.72 -5.96 -6.34
CA HIS A 51 -7.29 -6.20 -4.97
C HIS A 51 -8.01 -5.28 -3.97
N LEU A 52 -8.63 -4.19 -4.41
CA LEU A 52 -9.48 -3.37 -3.55
C LEU A 52 -10.58 -4.20 -2.88
N GLY A 53 -11.05 -5.29 -3.50
CA GLY A 53 -12.04 -6.19 -2.90
C GLY A 53 -11.59 -6.83 -1.57
N ILE A 54 -10.28 -6.92 -1.32
CA ILE A 54 -9.68 -7.50 -0.10
C ILE A 54 -10.15 -6.74 1.15
N VAL A 55 -10.43 -5.43 1.06
CA VAL A 55 -10.88 -4.62 2.21
C VAL A 55 -12.12 -5.17 2.90
N LYS A 56 -12.95 -5.94 2.18
CA LYS A 56 -14.14 -6.61 2.74
C LYS A 56 -13.79 -7.58 3.87
N LEU A 57 -12.58 -8.17 3.83
CA LEU A 57 -12.09 -9.09 4.85
C LEU A 57 -11.80 -8.38 6.18
N GLN A 58 -11.50 -7.08 6.17
CA GLN A 58 -11.19 -6.30 7.37
C GLN A 58 -12.40 -6.11 8.30
N SER A 59 -13.61 -6.34 7.81
CA SER A 59 -14.80 -6.44 8.67
C SER A 59 -14.64 -7.51 9.78
N ARG A 60 -13.82 -8.54 9.54
CA ARG A 60 -13.47 -9.58 10.54
C ARG A 60 -12.61 -9.04 11.68
N ARG A 61 -11.94 -7.90 11.51
CA ARG A 61 -11.23 -7.17 12.57
C ARG A 61 -12.17 -6.39 13.49
N GLY A 62 -13.47 -6.34 13.18
CA GLY A 62 -14.45 -5.50 13.86
C GLY A 62 -14.33 -4.02 13.51
N TRP A 63 -13.65 -3.69 12.40
CA TRP A 63 -13.53 -2.32 11.92
C TRP A 63 -14.76 -1.91 11.11
N ARG A 64 -15.17 -0.65 11.23
CA ARG A 64 -16.27 -0.05 10.46
C ARG A 64 -15.77 0.60 9.17
N GLY A 65 -14.54 1.08 9.18
CA GLY A 65 -13.78 1.55 8.02
C GLY A 65 -12.81 0.47 7.54
N PHE A 66 -11.82 0.88 6.76
CA PHE A 66 -10.80 -0.01 6.23
C PHE A 66 -9.50 0.73 5.95
N ILE A 67 -8.42 -0.02 5.79
CA ILE A 67 -7.10 0.48 5.40
C ILE A 67 -6.76 -0.07 4.02
N VAL A 68 -6.23 0.78 3.15
CA VAL A 68 -5.55 0.42 1.89
C VAL A 68 -4.14 0.98 1.98
N THR A 69 -3.16 0.23 1.49
CA THR A 69 -1.76 0.70 1.47
C THR A 69 -1.28 0.89 0.03
N ASN A 70 -0.47 1.92 -0.18
CA ASN A 70 0.34 2.07 -1.38
C ASN A 70 1.65 1.30 -1.20
N PRO A 71 2.29 0.82 -2.29
CA PRO A 71 3.57 0.11 -2.19
C PRO A 71 4.70 1.05 -1.80
N ASN A 72 5.89 0.46 -1.63
CA ASN A 72 7.12 1.25 -1.64
C ASN A 72 7.25 1.99 -3.00
N CYS A 73 7.74 3.24 -2.97
CA CYS A 73 7.88 4.09 -4.14
C CYS A 73 8.67 3.45 -5.30
N THR A 74 9.74 2.71 -4.99
CA THR A 74 10.55 2.01 -5.98
C THR A 74 9.78 0.83 -6.60
N THR A 75 9.02 0.10 -5.78
CA THR A 75 8.15 -0.98 -6.24
C THR A 75 7.07 -0.44 -7.17
N THR A 76 6.41 0.68 -6.84
CA THR A 76 5.35 1.28 -7.67
C THR A 76 5.81 1.50 -9.11
N VAL A 77 6.97 2.14 -9.29
CA VAL A 77 7.53 2.41 -10.63
C VAL A 77 7.89 1.11 -11.35
N LEU A 78 8.50 0.17 -10.64
CA LEU A 78 8.93 -1.10 -11.23
C LEU A 78 7.73 -1.93 -11.72
N VAL A 79 6.68 -2.11 -10.90
CA VAL A 79 5.56 -2.99 -11.24
C VAL A 79 4.72 -2.44 -12.38
N MET A 80 4.61 -1.12 -12.53
CA MET A 80 3.95 -0.51 -13.69
C MET A 80 4.64 -0.90 -15.01
N ALA A 81 5.97 -0.94 -15.03
CA ALA A 81 6.71 -1.37 -16.22
C ALA A 81 6.64 -2.89 -16.44
N LEU A 82 6.64 -3.69 -15.36
CA LEU A 82 6.65 -5.15 -15.45
C LEU A 82 5.28 -5.77 -15.74
N LYS A 83 4.18 -5.16 -15.28
CA LYS A 83 2.83 -5.72 -15.42
C LYS A 83 2.44 -6.08 -16.87
N PRO A 84 2.57 -5.20 -17.88
CA PRO A 84 2.23 -5.58 -19.26
C PRO A 84 3.10 -6.72 -19.79
N LEU A 85 4.39 -6.75 -19.43
CA LEU A 85 5.30 -7.82 -19.83
C LEU A 85 4.94 -9.17 -19.17
N LEU A 86 4.55 -9.12 -17.89
CA LEU A 86 4.07 -10.29 -17.16
C LEU A 86 2.80 -10.87 -17.79
N ASP A 87 1.85 -10.00 -18.15
CA ASP A 87 0.55 -10.43 -18.66
C ASP A 87 0.63 -11.01 -20.07
N GLU A 88 1.47 -10.45 -20.93
CA GLU A 88 1.58 -10.87 -22.32
C GLU A 88 2.60 -12.01 -22.53
N PHE A 89 3.71 -12.01 -21.79
CA PHE A 89 4.84 -12.90 -22.04
C PHE A 89 5.23 -13.78 -20.84
N GLY A 90 4.76 -13.45 -19.64
CA GLY A 90 5.24 -14.05 -18.40
C GLY A 90 6.65 -13.56 -18.01
N ILE A 91 6.97 -13.65 -16.71
CA ILE A 91 8.29 -13.29 -16.18
C ILE A 91 8.76 -14.38 -15.22
N ARG A 92 9.95 -14.95 -15.49
CA ARG A 92 10.57 -15.95 -14.61
C ARG A 92 11.56 -15.35 -13.62
N ARG A 93 12.25 -14.29 -14.00
CA ARG A 93 13.29 -13.64 -13.19
C ARG A 93 13.46 -12.19 -13.62
N VAL A 94 13.66 -11.32 -12.64
CA VAL A 94 14.01 -9.91 -12.85
C VAL A 94 15.31 -9.63 -12.11
N PHE A 95 16.25 -8.95 -12.77
CA PHE A 95 17.43 -8.39 -12.13
C PHE A 95 17.28 -6.87 -12.14
N VAL A 96 17.31 -6.24 -10.96
CA VAL A 96 17.03 -4.81 -10.81
C VAL A 96 18.12 -4.17 -9.96
N SER A 97 18.56 -2.99 -10.39
CA SER A 97 19.35 -2.06 -9.60
C SER A 97 18.67 -0.70 -9.65
N THR A 98 18.60 0.00 -8.52
CA THR A 98 17.79 1.21 -8.38
C THR A 98 18.67 2.37 -7.93
N MET A 99 18.55 3.52 -8.58
CA MET A 99 19.16 4.77 -8.15
C MET A 99 18.07 5.66 -7.58
N GLN A 100 18.04 5.83 -6.26
CA GLN A 100 16.97 6.54 -5.57
C GLN A 100 17.42 7.95 -5.18
N ALA A 101 16.48 8.90 -5.22
CA ALA A 101 16.72 10.25 -4.75
C ALA A 101 16.81 10.29 -3.21
N VAL A 102 17.62 11.21 -2.68
CA VAL A 102 17.80 11.43 -1.23
C VAL A 102 16.46 11.75 -0.54
N SER A 103 15.53 12.39 -1.25
CA SER A 103 14.19 12.71 -0.73
C SER A 103 13.39 11.49 -0.26
N GLY A 104 13.73 10.28 -0.72
CA GLY A 104 13.09 9.04 -0.25
C GLY A 104 13.38 8.69 1.20
N ALA A 105 14.44 9.24 1.80
CA ALA A 105 14.77 9.05 3.21
C ALA A 105 14.05 10.03 4.15
N GLY A 106 13.24 10.96 3.59
CA GLY A 106 12.67 12.08 4.32
C GLY A 106 13.64 13.26 4.40
N TRP A 107 13.22 14.35 5.06
CA TRP A 107 13.96 15.62 5.06
C TRP A 107 15.32 15.56 5.79
N SER A 108 15.40 14.76 6.85
CA SER A 108 16.60 14.63 7.70
C SER A 108 17.31 13.28 7.52
N GLY A 109 16.90 12.49 6.52
CA GLY A 109 17.46 11.17 6.23
C GLY A 109 18.56 11.19 5.18
#